data_AF-A0A443S671-F1
#
_entry.id   AF-A0A443S671-F1
#
_cell.length_a   1.000
_cell.length_b   1.000
_cell.length_c   1.000
_cell.angle_alpha   90.00
_cell.angle_beta   90.00
_cell.angle_gamma   90.00
#
_symmetry.space_group_name_H-M   'P 1'
#
loop_
_entity.id
_entity.type
_entity.pdbx_description
1 polymer ?
#
loop_
_entity_poly.entity_id
_entity_poly.type
_entity_poly.pdbx_seq_one_letter_code
_entity_poly.pdbx_strand_id
1 'polypeptide(L)'
;MFEHVGENHHREYFKKVDSLLKDDGLFLMQSGTVCDANLPSYDPMFEKNIKFSCYIPKPEEVCLASKGLFIIEDVQNHTFRTAVTAIAFLRNLNNYRNQIKGKSGEKIYKIFYLTKIVYAMHLMSSYNPVQTILQQLSNE
;
A
#
# COMPACT_ATOMS: atom_id res chain seq x y z
N MET A 1 -0.52 -0.85 -5.77
CA MET A 1 -1.33 -1.61 -6.74
C MET A 1 -1.95 -2.81 -6.06
N PHE A 2 -1.12 -3.63 -5.42
CA PHE A 2 -1.55 -4.84 -4.73
C PHE A 2 -2.66 -4.58 -3.70
N GLU A 3 -2.67 -3.40 -3.06
CA GLU A 3 -3.72 -2.96 -2.13
C GLU A 3 -5.12 -2.83 -2.76
N HIS A 4 -5.21 -2.79 -4.09
CA HIS A 4 -6.47 -2.69 -4.84
C HIS A 4 -6.88 -4.02 -5.47
N VAL A 5 -6.09 -5.08 -5.29
CA VAL A 5 -6.42 -6.43 -5.78
C VAL A 5 -7.55 -7.05 -4.97
N GLY A 6 -7.57 -6.75 -3.66
CA GLY A 6 -8.53 -7.31 -2.71
C GLY A 6 -8.13 -8.69 -2.22
N GLU A 7 -8.50 -8.97 -0.98
CA GLU A 7 -8.13 -10.18 -0.21
C GLU A 7 -8.28 -11.49 -1.00
N ASN A 8 -9.40 -11.64 -1.71
CA ASN A 8 -9.74 -12.88 -2.41
C ASN A 8 -8.94 -13.14 -3.70
N HIS A 9 -8.13 -12.19 -4.17
CA HIS A 9 -7.45 -12.28 -5.46
C HIS A 9 -5.92 -12.26 -5.37
N HIS A 10 -5.33 -12.26 -4.17
CA HIS A 10 -3.88 -12.25 -4.00
C HIS A 10 -3.19 -13.42 -4.70
N ARG A 11 -3.77 -14.63 -4.64
CA ARG A 11 -3.20 -15.81 -5.31
C ARG A 11 -3.20 -15.66 -6.83
N GLU A 12 -4.30 -15.20 -7.41
CA GLU A 12 -4.42 -14.97 -8.86
C GLU A 12 -3.48 -13.86 -9.32
N TYR A 13 -3.27 -12.83 -8.49
CA TYR A 13 -2.26 -11.81 -8.74
C TYR A 13 -0.85 -12.42 -8.86
N PHE A 14 -0.42 -13.25 -7.90
CA PHE A 14 0.91 -13.87 -7.97
C PHE A 14 1.04 -14.85 -9.14
N LYS A 15 0.02 -15.66 -9.44
CA LYS A 15 0.01 -16.51 -10.65
C LYS A 15 0.15 -15.68 -11.92
N LYS A 16 -0.50 -14.52 -11.98
CA LYS A 16 -0.41 -13.65 -13.14
C LYS A 16 0.99 -13.06 -13.29
N VAL A 17 1.60 -12.60 -12.20
CA VAL A 17 2.98 -12.10 -12.20
C VAL A 17 3.94 -13.20 -12.65
N ASP A 18 3.82 -14.40 -12.09
CA ASP A 18 4.61 -15.59 -12.45
C ASP A 18 4.55 -15.88 -13.96
N SER A 19 3.34 -15.91 -14.54
CA SER A 19 3.15 -16.15 -15.98
C SER A 19 3.72 -15.08 -16.91
N LEU A 20 4.07 -13.90 -16.38
CA LEU A 20 4.58 -12.77 -17.15
C LEU A 20 6.11 -12.62 -17.02
N LEU A 21 6.72 -13.26 -16.03
CA LEU A 21 8.16 -13.28 -15.88
C LEU A 21 8.79 -14.23 -16.88
N LYS A 22 10.05 -13.96 -17.22
CA LYS A 22 10.91 -14.96 -17.86
C LYS A 22 11.36 -15.95 -16.80
N ASP A 23 11.70 -17.16 -17.22
CA ASP A 23 12.26 -18.20 -16.34
C ASP A 23 13.38 -17.63 -15.46
N ASP A 24 13.36 -18.02 -14.18
CA ASP A 24 14.23 -17.51 -13.11
C ASP A 24 14.14 -15.99 -12.89
N GLY A 25 12.97 -15.40 -13.17
CA GLY A 25 12.72 -13.98 -13.05
C GLY A 25 12.67 -13.48 -11.61
N LEU A 26 13.00 -12.19 -11.44
CA LEU A 26 12.85 -11.46 -10.19
C LEU A 26 11.67 -10.49 -10.26
N PHE A 27 10.90 -10.43 -9.18
CA PHE A 27 9.80 -9.51 -8.99
C PHE A 27 10.00 -8.65 -7.74
N LEU A 28 9.90 -7.34 -7.92
CA LEU A 28 9.97 -6.36 -6.85
C LEU A 28 8.57 -5.80 -6.58
N MET A 29 7.96 -6.20 -5.47
CA MET A 29 6.64 -5.74 -5.07
C MET A 29 6.74 -4.62 -4.04
N GLN A 30 6.07 -3.50 -4.28
CA GLN A 30 5.83 -2.48 -3.25
C GLN A 30 4.35 -2.54 -2.83
N SER A 31 4.11 -2.71 -1.54
CA SER A 31 2.76 -2.70 -0.97
C SER A 31 2.76 -2.08 0.43
N GLY A 32 1.62 -1.56 0.87
CA GLY A 32 1.32 -1.44 2.29
C GLY A 32 1.13 -2.80 2.95
N THR A 33 1.40 -2.87 4.26
CA THR A 33 1.00 -3.98 5.11
C THR A 33 0.59 -3.50 6.51
N VAL A 34 -0.27 -4.26 7.19
CA VAL A 34 -0.59 -4.07 8.61
C VAL A 34 -0.06 -5.27 9.39
N CYS A 35 0.85 -5.03 10.32
CA CYS A 35 1.51 -6.08 11.09
C CYS A 35 0.73 -6.50 12.35
N ASP A 36 -0.21 -5.68 12.82
CA ASP A 36 -1.07 -6.03 13.96
C ASP A 36 -2.29 -6.80 13.46
N ALA A 37 -2.41 -8.05 13.88
CA ALA A 37 -3.51 -8.93 13.47
C ALA A 37 -4.88 -8.43 13.94
N ASN A 38 -4.95 -7.60 14.98
CA ASN A 38 -6.20 -7.06 15.54
C ASN A 38 -6.68 -5.80 14.83
N LEU A 39 -5.85 -5.21 13.96
CA LEU A 39 -6.23 -4.02 13.22
C LEU A 39 -6.93 -4.39 11.91
N PRO A 40 -7.92 -3.59 11.49
CA PRO A 40 -8.63 -3.84 10.25
C PRO A 40 -7.74 -3.58 9.05
N SER A 41 -7.85 -4.43 8.03
CA SER A 41 -7.18 -4.27 6.72
C SER A 41 -7.87 -3.22 5.84
N TYR A 42 -8.98 -2.63 6.30
CA TYR A 42 -9.74 -1.58 5.64
C TYR A 42 -9.85 -0.37 6.57
N ASP A 43 -9.72 0.85 6.03
CA ASP A 43 -9.99 2.08 6.78
C ASP A 43 -11.33 2.70 6.33
N PRO A 44 -12.35 2.74 7.22
CA PRO A 44 -13.66 3.30 6.92
C PRO A 44 -13.64 4.76 6.43
N MET A 45 -12.64 5.55 6.85
CA MET A 45 -12.50 6.93 6.41
C MET A 45 -12.12 7.01 4.93
N PHE A 46 -11.23 6.13 4.46
CA PHE A 46 -10.84 6.09 3.04
C PHE A 46 -11.97 5.56 2.17
N GLU A 47 -12.65 4.50 2.61
CA GLU A 47 -13.77 3.93 1.87
C GLU A 47 -14.91 4.95 1.70
N LYS A 48 -15.29 5.63 2.79
CA LYS A 48 -16.40 6.60 2.78
C LYS A 48 -16.10 7.86 1.99
N ASN A 49 -14.88 8.40 2.11
CA ASN A 49 -14.57 9.75 1.60
C ASN A 49 -13.83 9.73 0.26
N ILE A 50 -13.11 8.64 -0.05
CA ILE A 50 -12.27 8.51 -1.25
C ILE A 50 -12.82 7.45 -2.21
N LYS A 51 -13.89 6.72 -1.82
CA LYS A 51 -14.63 5.74 -2.65
C LYS A 51 -13.69 4.79 -3.39
N PHE A 52 -12.68 4.29 -2.69
CA PHE A 52 -11.71 3.37 -3.24
C PHE A 52 -11.68 2.13 -2.36
N SER A 53 -11.95 0.97 -2.95
CA SER A 53 -11.70 -0.30 -2.27
C SER A 53 -10.18 -0.43 -2.13
N CYS A 54 -9.72 -0.51 -0.89
CA CYS A 54 -8.32 -0.62 -0.55
C CYS A 54 -8.21 -1.64 0.57
N TYR A 55 -7.65 -2.80 0.26
CA TYR A 55 -7.33 -3.85 1.20
C TYR A 55 -5.83 -3.79 1.50
N ILE A 56 -5.46 -3.52 2.74
CA ILE A 56 -4.06 -3.58 3.13
C ILE A 56 -3.74 -5.00 3.60
N PRO A 57 -2.92 -5.77 2.87
CA PRO A 57 -2.64 -7.16 3.20
C PRO A 57 -1.83 -7.28 4.49
N LYS A 58 -2.04 -8.37 5.22
CA LYS A 58 -1.14 -8.83 6.29
C LYS A 58 0.05 -9.58 5.68
N PRO A 59 1.21 -9.63 6.36
CA PRO A 59 2.38 -10.33 5.84
C PRO A 59 2.11 -11.81 5.56
N GLU A 60 1.33 -12.47 6.42
CA GLU A 60 0.94 -13.88 6.28
C GLU A 60 0.14 -14.16 5.00
N GLU A 61 -0.69 -13.23 4.55
CA GLU A 61 -1.48 -13.37 3.33
C GLU A 61 -0.59 -13.28 2.08
N VAL A 62 0.42 -12.41 2.12
CA VAL A 62 1.44 -12.31 1.05
C VAL A 62 2.24 -13.60 0.96
N CYS A 63 2.70 -14.12 2.10
CA CYS A 63 3.42 -15.39 2.17
C CYS A 63 2.57 -16.55 1.66
N LEU A 64 1.31 -16.65 2.09
CA LEU A 64 0.41 -17.71 1.66
C LEU A 64 0.11 -17.64 0.16
N ALA A 65 -0.16 -16.44 -0.36
CA ALA A 65 -0.52 -16.24 -1.76
C ALA A 65 0.64 -16.48 -2.73
N SER A 66 1.89 -16.18 -2.32
CA SER A 66 3.10 -16.40 -3.12
C SER A 66 3.68 -17.81 -3.03
N LYS A 67 3.31 -18.58 -2.00
CA LYS A 67 3.84 -19.93 -1.73
C LYS A 67 3.79 -20.86 -2.95
N GLY A 68 4.91 -21.49 -3.27
CA GLY A 68 5.01 -22.43 -4.40
C GLY A 68 4.97 -21.78 -5.78
N LEU A 69 5.03 -20.45 -5.86
CA LEU A 69 5.30 -19.69 -7.08
C LEU A 69 6.61 -18.90 -6.94
N PHE A 70 6.85 -18.36 -5.74
CA PHE A 70 8.02 -17.53 -5.47
C PHE A 70 8.73 -17.94 -4.18
N ILE A 71 10.04 -17.68 -4.15
CA ILE A 71 10.85 -17.54 -2.93
C ILE A 71 10.83 -16.05 -2.55
N ILE A 72 10.56 -15.74 -1.29
CA ILE A 72 10.68 -14.38 -0.76
C ILE A 72 12.12 -14.19 -0.29
N GLU A 73 12.89 -13.39 -1.04
CA GLU A 73 14.32 -13.18 -0.81
C GLU A 73 14.59 -12.08 0.23
N ASP A 74 13.83 -10.99 0.17
CA ASP A 74 14.00 -9.85 1.07
C ASP A 74 12.66 -9.14 1.33
N VAL A 75 12.53 -8.57 2.53
CA VAL A 75 11.41 -7.71 2.92
C VAL A 75 11.95 -6.48 3.62
N GLN A 76 11.92 -5.34 2.93
CA GLN A 76 12.40 -4.07 3.44
C GLN A 76 11.25 -3.14 3.85
N ASN A 77 11.30 -2.64 5.08
CA ASN A 77 10.36 -1.65 5.58
C ASN A 77 10.79 -0.22 5.19
N HIS A 78 9.87 0.53 4.58
CA HIS A 78 10.07 1.92 4.13
C HIS A 78 9.17 2.94 4.86
N THR A 79 8.61 2.59 6.01
CA THR A 79 7.71 3.42 6.81
C THR A 79 8.28 4.80 7.10
N PHE A 80 9.52 4.87 7.60
CA PHE A 80 10.15 6.16 7.94
C PHE A 80 10.27 7.09 6.71
N ARG A 81 10.74 6.56 5.58
CA ARG A 81 10.88 7.31 4.33
C ARG A 81 9.52 7.80 3.82
N THR A 82 8.51 6.97 3.95
CA THR A 82 7.14 7.31 3.57
C THR A 82 6.53 8.36 4.50
N ALA A 83 6.81 8.31 5.80
CA ALA A 83 6.39 9.32 6.76
C ALA A 83 6.98 10.71 6.42
N VAL A 84 8.27 10.77 6.07
CA VAL A 84 8.90 12.02 5.60
C VAL A 84 8.18 12.57 4.36
N THR A 85 7.82 11.69 3.42
CA THR A 85 7.07 12.07 2.21
C THR A 85 5.68 12.61 2.56
N ALA A 86 4.97 11.97 3.49
CA ALA A 86 3.65 12.41 3.94
C ALA A 86 3.70 13.80 4.61
N ILE A 87 4.73 14.06 5.43
CA ILE A 87 4.95 15.37 6.06
C ILE A 87 5.25 16.45 5.00
N ALA A 88 6.09 16.14 4.02
CA ALA A 88 6.36 17.07 2.91
C ALA A 88 5.09 17.38 2.12
N PHE A 89 4.22 16.39 1.90
CA PHE A 89 2.94 16.57 1.24
C PHE A 89 1.99 17.48 2.04
N LEU A 90 1.90 17.30 3.35
CA LEU A 90 1.12 18.17 4.23
C LEU A 90 1.61 19.62 4.22
N ARG A 91 2.93 19.83 4.22
CA ARG A 91 3.53 21.17 4.08
C ARG A 91 3.12 21.82 2.77
N ASN A 92 3.17 21.07 1.67
CA ASN A 92 2.75 21.57 0.35
C ASN A 92 1.26 21.90 0.32
N LEU A 93 0.39 21.06 0.90
CA LEU A 93 -1.04 21.37 1.00
C LEU A 93 -1.30 22.69 1.73
N ASN A 94 -0.56 22.95 2.80
CA ASN A 94 -0.68 24.19 3.55
C ASN A 94 -0.17 25.40 2.75
N ASN A 95 1.00 25.27 2.11
CA ASN A 95 1.61 26.36 1.33
C ASN A 95 0.75 26.77 0.13
N TYR A 96 0.11 25.80 -0.53
CA TYR A 96 -0.75 26.03 -1.70
C TYR A 96 -2.24 26.07 -1.38
N ARG A 97 -2.60 26.21 -0.09
CA ARG A 97 -3.98 26.14 0.42
C ARG A 97 -4.97 26.99 -0.37
N ASN A 98 -4.66 28.27 -0.61
CA ASN A 98 -5.57 29.19 -1.30
C ASN A 98 -5.80 28.79 -2.77
N GLN A 99 -4.75 28.33 -3.46
CA GLN A 99 -4.84 27.91 -4.86
C GLN A 99 -5.66 26.63 -4.99
N ILE A 100 -5.41 25.64 -4.11
CA ILE A 100 -6.14 24.37 -4.12
C ILE A 100 -7.61 24.62 -3.81
N LYS A 101 -7.92 25.40 -2.76
CA LYS A 101 -9.28 25.78 -2.41
C LYS A 101 -10.00 26.52 -3.53
N GLY A 102 -9.30 27.41 -4.25
CA GLY A 102 -9.86 28.10 -5.41
C GLY A 102 -10.31 27.15 -6.52
N LYS A 103 -9.64 26.00 -6.67
CA LYS A 103 -9.97 24.99 -7.69
C LYS A 103 -10.95 23.91 -7.21
N SER A 104 -10.78 23.42 -5.98
CA SER A 104 -11.52 22.26 -5.45
C SER A 104 -12.67 22.66 -4.51
N GLY A 105 -12.71 23.91 -4.06
CA GLY A 105 -13.56 24.33 -2.96
C GLY A 105 -13.04 23.92 -1.58
N GLU A 106 -13.58 24.57 -0.54
CA GLU A 106 -13.19 24.41 0.86
C GLU A 106 -13.38 22.98 1.37
N LYS A 107 -14.52 22.36 1.03
CA LYS A 107 -14.91 21.04 1.53
C LYS A 107 -13.93 19.95 1.08
N ILE A 108 -13.59 19.94 -0.22
CA ILE A 108 -12.66 18.96 -0.79
C ILE A 108 -11.27 19.16 -0.21
N TYR A 109 -10.80 20.41 -0.08
CA TYR A 109 -9.52 20.70 0.55
C TYR A 109 -9.44 20.13 1.98
N LYS A 110 -10.48 20.36 2.80
CA LYS A 110 -10.52 19.87 4.19
C LYS A 110 -10.48 18.35 4.25
N ILE A 111 -11.30 17.66 3.45
CA ILE A 111 -11.32 16.19 3.41
C ILE A 111 -9.93 15.67 3.01
N PHE A 112 -9.35 16.20 1.95
CA PHE A 112 -8.04 15.75 1.47
C PHE A 112 -6.92 15.99 2.50
N TYR A 113 -6.95 17.15 3.16
CA TYR A 113 -5.99 17.48 4.21
C TYR A 113 -6.12 16.53 5.41
N LEU A 114 -7.34 16.26 5.87
CA LEU A 114 -7.61 15.32 6.97
C LEU A 114 -7.17 13.89 6.61
N THR A 115 -7.46 13.42 5.40
CA THR A 115 -6.98 12.11 4.94
C THR A 115 -5.47 12.02 5.01
N LYS A 116 -4.73 13.06 4.61
CA LYS A 116 -3.27 13.03 4.65
C LYS A 116 -2.71 13.05 6.07
N ILE A 117 -3.38 13.72 7.01
CA ILE A 117 -3.03 13.63 8.44
C ILE A 117 -3.23 12.20 8.94
N VAL A 118 -4.40 11.61 8.69
CA VAL A 118 -4.72 10.25 9.17
C VAL A 118 -3.77 9.23 8.56
N TYR A 119 -3.45 9.36 7.26
CA TYR A 119 -2.43 8.54 6.62
C TYR A 119 -1.06 8.63 7.31
N ALA A 120 -0.61 9.85 7.65
CA ALA A 120 0.64 10.05 8.38
C ALA A 120 0.59 9.42 9.79
N MET A 121 -0.56 9.46 10.48
CA MET A 121 -0.75 8.80 11.77
C MET A 121 -0.71 7.28 11.66
N HIS A 122 -1.28 6.71 10.60
CA HIS A 122 -1.19 5.27 10.35
C HIS A 122 0.24 4.82 10.09
N LEU A 123 1.02 5.58 9.33
CA LEU A 123 2.45 5.31 9.14
C LEU A 123 3.23 5.28 10.45
N MET A 124 2.79 6.02 11.47
CA MET A 124 3.46 6.04 12.78
C MET A 124 2.98 4.98 13.75
N SER A 125 1.91 4.24 13.43
CA SER A 125 1.27 3.33 14.39
C SER A 125 1.07 1.91 13.86
N SER A 126 0.55 1.74 12.65
CA SER A 126 0.01 0.46 12.22
C SER A 126 0.23 0.08 10.75
N TYR A 127 0.50 1.04 9.88
CA TYR A 127 0.63 0.84 8.45
C TYR A 127 2.09 0.93 8.02
N ASN A 128 2.58 -0.14 7.40
CA ASN A 128 3.96 -0.28 6.98
C ASN A 128 4.06 -0.44 5.46
N PRO A 129 4.53 0.57 4.73
CA PRO A 129 4.99 0.39 3.36
C PRO A 129 6.20 -0.54 3.35
N VAL A 130 6.07 -1.66 2.65
CA VAL A 130 7.10 -2.68 2.50
C VAL A 130 7.42 -2.92 1.04
N GLN A 131 8.69 -3.18 0.79
CA GLN A 131 9.20 -3.65 -0.47
C GLN A 131 9.61 -5.10 -0.30
N THR A 132 9.14 -5.97 -1.18
CA THR A 132 9.41 -7.40 -1.14
C THR A 132 10.08 -7.82 -2.44
N ILE A 133 11.22 -8.50 -2.33
CA ILE A 133 11.90 -9.15 -3.46
C ILE A 133 11.44 -10.60 -3.51
N LEU A 134 10.93 -11.02 -4.66
CA LEU A 134 10.44 -12.36 -4.91
C LEU A 134 11.18 -12.96 -6.11
N GLN A 135 11.79 -14.12 -5.93
CA GLN A 135 12.38 -14.90 -7.02
C GLN A 135 11.40 -15.97 -7.49
N GLN A 136 11.17 -16.05 -8.79
CA GLN A 136 10.34 -17.09 -9.39
C GLN A 136 10.94 -18.47 -9.11
N LEU A 137 10.11 -19.43 -8.72
CA LEU A 137 10.53 -20.82 -8.63
C LEU A 137 10.67 -21.41 -10.02
N SER A 138 11.82 -21.99 -10.32
CA SER A 138 12.05 -22.72 -11.57
C SER A 138 11.08 -23.91 -11.61
N ASN A 139 10.39 -24.08 -12.74
CA ASN A 139 9.67 -25.33 -13.01
C ASN A 139 10.72 -26.36 -13.42
N GLU A 140 11.09 -27.28 -12.52
CA GLU A 140 11.77 -28.53 -12.92
C GLU A 140 10.89 -29.37 -13.84
#